data_AF-A0A942AEU6-F1
#
_entry.id   AF-A0A942AEU6-F1
#
_cell.length_a   1.000
_cell.length_b   1.000
_cell.length_c   1.000
_cell.angle_alpha   90.00
_cell.angle_beta   90.00
_cell.angle_gamma   90.00
#
_symmetry.space_group_name_H-M   'P 1'
#
loop_
_entity.id
_entity.type
_entity.pdbx_description
1 polymer ?
#
loop_
_entity_poly.entity_id
_entity_poly.type
_entity_poly.pdbx_seq_one_letter_code
_entity_poly.pdbx_strand_id
1 'polypeptide(L)'
;MKKVIRFISMFIVLTFTLVISGCKEERPTFDKKNFTENGEVVVEVKEGYTFVGYLKNDIDNKTAVLYLPGSTIPQGEYEIIFVEDSKVNQTTKVYSYPEIANDGLTFAGWYTTNDFQKGTRVSTNNNQSANILYARYITFADACLVALVCILIVFLMLALLWGVVSLFKYLAPKTSNEKVNTKENNTIINTPKKVFTMADITDDDMMVATLVATIAYRNETHENVRVVSVKQIG
;
A
#
# COMPACT_ATOMS: atom_id res chain seq x y z
N MET A 1 -2.55 -24.30 6.47
CA MET A 1 -1.52 -23.45 5.82
C MET A 1 -1.39 -23.68 4.30
N LYS A 2 -1.26 -24.92 3.79
CA LYS A 2 -1.10 -25.18 2.33
C LYS A 2 -2.24 -24.65 1.43
N LYS A 3 -3.49 -24.65 1.88
CA LYS A 3 -4.64 -24.15 1.09
C LYS A 3 -4.64 -22.62 0.96
N VAL A 4 -4.28 -21.90 2.03
CA VAL A 4 -4.24 -20.42 2.05
C VAL A 4 -3.12 -19.89 1.16
N ILE A 5 -1.95 -20.54 1.16
CA ILE A 5 -0.81 -20.20 0.28
C ILE A 5 -1.16 -20.41 -1.20
N ARG A 6 -1.93 -21.46 -1.54
CA ARG A 6 -2.40 -21.68 -2.92
C ARG A 6 -3.41 -20.62 -3.36
N PHE A 7 -4.31 -20.19 -2.47
CA PHE A 7 -5.26 -19.12 -2.77
C PHE A 7 -4.57 -17.77 -2.99
N ILE A 8 -3.58 -17.41 -2.16
CA ILE A 8 -2.82 -16.17 -2.31
C ILE A 8 -1.99 -16.20 -3.61
N SER A 9 -1.35 -17.32 -3.92
CA SER A 9 -0.61 -17.49 -5.18
C SER A 9 -1.52 -17.37 -6.40
N MET A 10 -2.71 -17.97 -6.38
CA MET A 10 -3.67 -17.87 -7.48
C MET A 10 -4.22 -16.45 -7.64
N PHE A 11 -4.46 -15.73 -6.53
CA PHE A 11 -4.92 -14.34 -6.57
C PHE A 11 -3.85 -13.40 -7.15
N ILE A 12 -2.57 -13.61 -6.80
CA ILE A 12 -1.44 -12.86 -7.36
C ILE A 12 -1.28 -13.11 -8.87
N VAL A 13 -1.44 -14.36 -9.31
CA VAL A 13 -1.36 -14.69 -10.76
C VAL A 13 -2.55 -14.10 -11.51
N LEU A 14 -3.76 -14.15 -10.92
CA LEU A 14 -4.97 -13.59 -11.52
C LEU A 14 -4.89 -12.07 -11.66
N THR A 15 -4.40 -11.36 -10.65
CA THR A 15 -4.19 -9.91 -10.73
C THR A 15 -3.07 -9.55 -11.72
N PHE A 16 -2.04 -10.37 -11.85
CA PHE A 16 -0.99 -10.17 -12.85
C PHE A 16 -1.52 -10.30 -14.29
N THR A 17 -2.41 -11.26 -14.56
CA THR A 17 -2.97 -11.47 -15.89
C THR A 17 -3.97 -10.39 -16.33
N LEU A 18 -4.66 -9.76 -15.38
CA LEU A 18 -5.70 -8.77 -15.68
C LEU A 18 -5.14 -7.38 -15.99
N VAL A 19 -3.90 -7.09 -15.57
CA VAL A 19 -3.24 -5.78 -15.77
C VAL A 19 -2.59 -5.65 -17.17
N ILE A 20 -2.43 -6.75 -17.92
CA ILE A 20 -1.71 -6.74 -19.21
C ILE A 20 -2.63 -6.36 -20.39
N SER A 21 -3.95 -6.38 -20.22
CA SER A 21 -4.90 -5.92 -21.26
C SER A 21 -5.09 -4.40 -21.20
N GLY A 22 -4.00 -3.64 -21.34
CA GLY A 22 -4.09 -2.23 -21.68
C GLY A 22 -4.42 -2.10 -23.16
N CYS A 23 -5.61 -1.59 -23.49
CA CYS A 23 -5.96 -1.20 -24.86
C CYS A 23 -4.85 -0.31 -25.42
N LYS A 24 -4.18 -0.79 -26.47
CA LYS A 24 -3.30 0.01 -27.32
C LYS A 24 -4.21 0.97 -28.09
N GLU A 25 -4.38 2.18 -27.57
CA GLU A 25 -5.02 3.26 -28.33
C GLU A 25 -4.03 3.69 -29.42
N GLU A 26 -4.40 3.49 -30.68
CA GLU A 26 -3.58 3.87 -31.82
C GLU A 26 -3.33 5.38 -31.79
N ARG A 27 -2.06 5.78 -31.93
CA ARG A 27 -1.68 7.19 -31.96
C ARG A 27 -2.37 7.87 -33.15
N PRO A 28 -3.13 8.97 -32.95
CA PRO A 28 -3.58 9.79 -34.07
C PRO A 28 -2.34 10.47 -34.65
N THR A 29 -1.77 9.90 -35.71
CA THR A 29 -0.56 10.45 -36.33
C THR A 29 -1.01 11.35 -37.48
N PHE A 30 -0.74 12.64 -37.36
CA PHE A 30 -0.83 13.60 -38.45
C PHE A 30 0.58 14.06 -38.84
N ASP A 31 0.68 14.73 -39.98
CA ASP A 31 1.86 14.92 -40.84
C ASP A 31 3.23 14.97 -40.14
N LYS A 32 4.21 14.31 -40.77
CA LYS A 32 5.62 14.40 -40.35
C LYS A 32 6.29 15.56 -41.07
N LYS A 33 7.05 16.36 -40.31
CA LYS A 33 7.81 17.48 -40.83
C LYS A 33 9.26 17.35 -40.44
N ASN A 34 10.15 17.52 -41.40
CA ASN A 34 11.59 17.53 -41.16
C ASN A 34 12.10 18.97 -41.27
N PHE A 35 12.76 19.44 -40.23
CA PHE A 35 13.41 20.74 -40.19
C PHE A 35 14.89 20.54 -40.53
N THR A 36 15.34 21.17 -41.62
CA THR A 36 16.75 21.12 -42.08
C THR A 36 17.64 22.12 -41.36
N GLU A 37 17.05 23.14 -40.74
CA GLU A 37 17.71 24.16 -39.91
C GLU A 37 16.84 24.45 -38.67
N ASN A 38 17.40 25.17 -37.69
CA ASN A 38 16.62 25.61 -36.54
C ASN A 38 15.49 26.54 -37.00
N GLY A 39 14.25 26.15 -36.72
CA GLY A 39 13.05 26.87 -37.14
C GLY A 39 12.24 27.36 -35.95
N GLU A 40 11.30 28.27 -36.19
CA GLU A 40 10.28 28.63 -35.20
C GLU A 40 9.05 27.73 -35.36
N VAL A 41 8.38 27.42 -34.25
CA VAL A 41 7.07 26.76 -34.28
C VAL A 41 6.03 27.71 -34.88
N VAL A 42 5.74 27.52 -36.17
CA VAL A 42 4.66 28.23 -36.88
C VAL A 42 3.33 27.55 -36.61
N VAL A 43 2.30 28.35 -36.32
CA VAL A 43 0.92 27.88 -36.20
C VAL A 43 0.42 27.43 -37.58
N GLU A 44 0.19 26.13 -37.73
CA GLU A 44 -0.48 25.59 -38.91
C GLU A 44 -1.98 25.59 -38.71
N VAL A 45 -2.72 26.05 -39.72
CA VAL A 45 -4.19 26.11 -39.67
C VAL A 45 -4.74 24.95 -40.50
N LYS A 46 -5.53 24.10 -39.85
CA LYS A 46 -6.26 23.02 -40.50
C LYS A 46 -7.74 23.14 -40.12
N GLU A 47 -8.65 23.07 -41.08
CA GLU A 47 -10.08 23.21 -40.82
C GLU A 47 -10.56 22.15 -39.82
N GLY A 48 -11.23 22.59 -38.75
CA GLY A 48 -11.77 21.71 -37.70
C GLY A 48 -10.76 21.22 -36.66
N TYR A 49 -9.51 21.70 -36.72
CA TYR A 49 -8.44 21.31 -35.79
C TYR A 49 -7.64 22.52 -35.29
N THR A 50 -7.36 22.50 -33.99
CA THR A 50 -6.46 23.43 -33.32
C THR A 50 -5.05 22.85 -33.25
N PHE A 51 -4.07 23.59 -33.78
CA PHE A 51 -2.67 23.22 -33.67
C PHE A 51 -2.15 23.34 -32.24
N VAL A 52 -1.44 22.30 -31.79
CA VAL A 52 -0.85 22.23 -30.44
C VAL A 52 0.64 22.50 -30.46
N GLY A 53 1.38 21.87 -31.37
CA GLY A 53 2.84 21.95 -31.39
C GLY A 53 3.51 20.87 -32.23
N TYR A 54 4.84 20.91 -32.25
CA TYR A 54 5.69 19.90 -32.89
C TYR A 54 6.26 18.94 -31.85
N LEU A 55 6.07 17.65 -32.06
CA LEU A 55 6.53 16.58 -31.18
C LEU A 55 7.82 15.97 -31.73
N LYS A 56 8.87 15.97 -30.91
CA LYS A 56 10.05 15.13 -31.12
C LYS A 56 9.94 13.91 -30.24
N ASN A 57 9.83 12.73 -30.86
CA ASN A 57 9.81 11.47 -30.13
C ASN A 57 11.14 10.75 -30.34
N ASP A 58 11.91 10.61 -29.26
CA ASP A 58 13.14 9.84 -29.24
C ASP A 58 12.83 8.47 -28.63
N ILE A 59 12.66 7.49 -29.51
CA ILE A 59 12.32 6.10 -29.16
C ILE A 59 13.47 5.46 -28.38
N ASP A 60 14.71 5.74 -28.77
CA ASP A 60 15.91 5.14 -28.18
C ASP A 60 16.11 5.61 -26.74
N ASN A 61 15.96 6.91 -26.51
CA ASN A 61 16.08 7.51 -25.18
C ASN A 61 14.76 7.49 -24.39
N LYS A 62 13.66 6.98 -24.97
CA LYS A 62 12.32 6.97 -24.37
C LYS A 62 11.88 8.36 -23.89
N THR A 63 12.29 9.39 -24.61
CA THR A 63 11.92 10.78 -24.28
C THR A 63 11.06 11.34 -25.39
N ALA A 64 10.04 12.11 -25.01
CA ALA A 64 9.26 12.87 -25.97
C ALA A 64 9.20 14.32 -25.52
N VAL A 65 9.43 15.23 -26.46
CA VAL A 65 9.49 16.67 -26.23
C VAL A 65 8.52 17.35 -27.17
N LEU A 66 7.62 18.15 -26.61
CA LEU A 66 6.63 18.92 -27.34
C LEU A 66 7.03 20.39 -27.36
N TYR A 67 7.21 20.93 -28.56
CA TYR A 67 7.56 22.31 -28.84
C TYR A 67 6.29 23.09 -29.19
N LEU A 68 5.95 24.07 -28.36
CA LEU A 68 4.74 24.88 -28.51
C LEU A 68 4.97 26.12 -29.40
N PRO A 69 3.90 26.74 -29.93
CA PRO A 69 3.97 28.02 -30.64
C PRO A 69 4.89 29.04 -29.96
N GLY A 70 5.83 29.60 -30.73
CA GLY A 70 6.83 30.56 -30.23
C GLY A 70 8.07 29.93 -29.55
N SER A 71 8.25 28.60 -29.64
CA SER A 71 9.54 27.97 -29.32
C SER A 71 10.43 27.83 -30.56
N THR A 72 11.74 27.74 -30.31
CA THR A 72 12.74 27.38 -31.32
C THR A 72 12.86 25.86 -31.39
N ILE A 73 12.64 25.32 -32.58
CA ILE A 73 12.73 23.90 -32.89
C ILE A 73 14.15 23.63 -33.42
N PRO A 74 14.89 22.69 -32.83
CA PRO A 74 16.15 22.20 -33.39
C PRO A 74 15.95 21.49 -34.75
N GLN A 75 17.04 21.31 -35.51
CA GLN A 75 17.03 20.44 -36.68
C GLN A 75 16.60 19.00 -36.32
N GLY A 76 15.78 18.38 -37.17
CA GLY A 76 15.35 16.98 -37.02
C GLY A 76 13.95 16.69 -37.55
N GLU A 77 13.50 15.46 -37.33
CA GLU A 77 12.16 15.00 -37.67
C GLU A 77 11.19 15.20 -36.51
N TYR A 78 10.00 15.72 -36.82
CA TYR A 78 8.96 16.06 -35.87
C TYR A 78 7.58 15.60 -36.37
N GLU A 79 6.72 15.22 -35.44
CA GLU A 79 5.31 14.91 -35.68
C GLU A 79 4.44 16.11 -35.30
N ILE A 80 3.46 16.46 -36.13
CA ILE A 80 2.60 17.62 -35.87
C ILE A 80 1.38 17.18 -35.06
N ILE A 81 1.17 17.81 -33.90
CA ILE A 81 0.03 17.51 -33.03
C ILE A 81 -1.11 18.49 -33.24
N PHE A 82 -2.29 17.94 -33.47
CA PHE A 82 -3.56 18.66 -33.56
C PHE A 82 -4.57 18.15 -32.53
N VAL A 83 -5.41 19.04 -32.03
CA VAL A 83 -6.59 18.71 -31.22
C VAL A 83 -7.83 19.11 -32.01
N GLU A 84 -8.81 18.21 -32.07
CA GLU A 84 -10.08 18.47 -32.75
C GLU A 84 -10.83 19.63 -32.07
N ASP A 85 -11.38 20.56 -32.85
CA ASP A 85 -12.03 21.77 -32.31
C ASP A 85 -13.24 21.45 -31.42
N SER A 86 -13.87 20.28 -31.60
CA SER A 86 -14.93 19.77 -30.72
C SER A 86 -14.48 19.53 -29.28
N LYS A 87 -13.17 19.27 -29.07
CA LYS A 87 -12.55 19.05 -27.76
C LYS A 87 -11.96 20.33 -27.17
N VAL A 88 -12.03 21.45 -27.89
CA VAL A 88 -11.58 22.76 -27.44
C VAL A 88 -12.77 23.50 -26.85
N ASN A 89 -12.60 24.08 -25.66
CA ASN A 89 -13.61 24.97 -25.12
C ASN A 89 -13.64 26.26 -25.96
N GLN A 90 -14.67 26.44 -26.78
CA GLN A 90 -14.76 27.54 -27.75
C GLN A 90 -14.77 28.93 -27.09
N THR A 91 -15.27 29.05 -25.85
CA THR A 91 -15.35 30.31 -25.12
C THR A 91 -14.01 30.73 -24.54
N THR A 92 -13.23 29.77 -24.02
CA THR A 92 -11.95 30.04 -23.33
C THR A 92 -10.72 29.67 -24.15
N LYS A 93 -10.90 29.03 -25.31
CA LYS A 93 -9.86 28.42 -26.16
C LYS A 93 -8.92 27.48 -25.39
N VAL A 94 -9.46 26.80 -24.38
CA VAL A 94 -8.72 25.85 -23.55
C VAL A 94 -8.88 24.45 -24.12
N TYR A 95 -7.77 23.73 -24.24
CA TYR A 95 -7.71 22.34 -24.64
C TYR A 95 -6.76 21.55 -23.75
N SER A 96 -6.98 20.23 -23.68
CA SER A 96 -6.08 19.31 -22.99
C SER A 96 -5.01 18.81 -23.94
N TYR A 97 -3.78 18.68 -23.45
CA TYR A 97 -2.70 18.09 -24.23
C TYR A 97 -2.99 16.59 -24.44
N PRO A 98 -2.82 16.07 -25.68
CA PRO A 98 -3.09 14.67 -25.94
C PRO A 98 -2.09 13.76 -25.22
N GLU A 99 -2.55 12.56 -24.92
CA GLU A 99 -1.70 11.51 -24.37
C GLU A 99 -0.88 10.87 -25.49
N ILE A 100 0.39 10.60 -25.21
CA ILE A 100 1.28 9.92 -26.16
C ILE A 100 1.49 8.50 -25.67
N ALA A 101 0.80 7.55 -26.29
CA ALA A 101 1.07 6.14 -26.08
C ALA A 101 2.52 5.84 -26.49
N ASN A 102 3.32 5.16 -25.68
CA ASN A 102 4.63 4.66 -26.11
C ASN A 102 4.70 3.16 -25.82
N ASP A 103 5.29 2.39 -26.74
CA ASP A 103 5.21 0.93 -26.72
C ASP A 103 5.89 0.39 -25.44
N GLY A 104 5.06 -0.10 -24.52
CA GLY A 104 5.49 -0.64 -23.23
C GLY A 104 5.69 0.39 -22.11
N LEU A 105 5.32 1.65 -22.31
CA LEU A 105 5.47 2.73 -21.34
C LEU A 105 4.12 3.40 -21.06
N THR A 106 3.80 3.60 -19.78
CA THR A 106 2.60 4.35 -19.39
C THR A 106 2.90 5.85 -19.40
N PHE A 107 2.11 6.62 -20.15
CA PHE A 107 2.19 8.07 -20.15
C PHE A 107 1.71 8.64 -18.80
N ALA A 108 2.55 9.41 -18.12
CA ALA A 108 2.24 9.98 -16.79
C ALA A 108 1.82 11.45 -16.84
N GLY A 109 2.03 12.12 -17.98
CA GLY A 109 1.69 13.52 -18.20
C GLY A 109 2.82 14.34 -18.79
N TRP A 110 2.48 15.58 -19.10
CA TRP A 110 3.40 16.59 -19.59
C TRP A 110 4.00 17.41 -18.44
N TYR A 111 5.27 17.77 -18.54
CA TYR A 111 5.99 18.53 -17.53
C TYR A 111 6.76 19.69 -18.15
N THR A 112 6.92 20.79 -17.41
CA THR A 112 7.65 21.98 -17.87
C THR A 112 9.17 21.78 -17.97
N THR A 113 9.71 20.74 -17.34
CA THR A 113 11.14 20.43 -17.30
C THR A 113 11.39 18.93 -17.48
N ASN A 114 12.62 18.59 -17.84
CA ASN A 114 13.09 17.20 -17.88
C ASN A 114 13.36 16.60 -16.48
N ASP A 115 13.54 17.45 -15.46
CA ASP A 115 13.57 17.03 -14.05
C ASP A 115 12.14 16.95 -13.49
N PHE A 116 11.54 15.76 -13.62
CA PHE A 116 10.16 15.50 -13.21
C PHE A 116 9.88 15.67 -11.71
N GLN A 117 10.91 15.78 -10.86
CA GLN A 117 10.73 16.03 -9.42
C GLN A 117 10.56 17.52 -9.12
N LYS A 118 11.08 18.39 -9.99
CA LYS A 118 11.01 19.86 -9.86
C LYS A 118 10.05 20.49 -10.88
N GLY A 119 9.73 19.77 -11.94
CA GLY A 119 8.84 20.23 -13.01
C GLY A 119 7.38 20.29 -12.57
N THR A 120 6.66 21.27 -13.11
CA THR A 120 5.22 21.39 -12.93
C THR A 120 4.51 20.51 -13.96
N ARG A 121 3.59 19.66 -13.51
CA ARG A 121 2.73 18.89 -14.42
C ARG A 121 1.75 19.83 -15.11
N VAL A 122 1.68 19.75 -16.43
CA VAL A 122 0.78 20.52 -17.27
C VAL A 122 -0.21 19.55 -17.93
N SER A 123 -1.48 19.94 -18.00
CA SER A 123 -2.52 19.12 -18.63
C SER A 123 -3.32 19.87 -19.67
N THR A 124 -3.33 21.20 -19.59
CA THR A 124 -4.08 22.10 -20.45
C THR A 124 -3.20 23.26 -20.87
N ASN A 125 -3.53 23.89 -22.00
CA ASN A 125 -2.81 25.06 -22.51
C ASN A 125 -3.06 26.35 -21.69
N ASN A 126 -3.92 26.31 -20.67
CA ASN A 126 -4.15 27.47 -19.82
C ASN A 126 -2.98 27.69 -18.85
N ASN A 127 -2.58 28.95 -18.66
CA ASN A 127 -1.56 29.36 -17.68
C ASN A 127 -0.19 28.69 -17.86
N GLN A 128 0.19 28.38 -19.09
CA GLN A 128 1.51 27.83 -19.37
C GLN A 128 2.51 28.93 -19.71
N SER A 129 3.54 29.08 -18.86
CA SER A 129 4.67 29.99 -19.11
C SER A 129 5.84 29.34 -19.87
N ALA A 130 5.81 28.01 -20.05
CA ALA A 130 6.89 27.25 -20.68
C ALA A 130 6.56 26.96 -22.15
N ASN A 131 7.47 27.27 -23.08
CA ASN A 131 7.24 27.01 -24.51
C ASN A 131 7.64 25.58 -24.94
N ILE A 132 8.16 24.77 -24.01
CA ILE A 132 8.61 23.39 -24.24
C ILE A 132 8.03 22.52 -23.13
N LEU A 133 7.51 21.35 -23.50
CA LEU A 133 6.98 20.34 -22.59
C LEU A 133 7.71 19.01 -22.76
N TYR A 134 7.92 18.32 -21.66
CA TYR A 134 8.58 17.02 -21.59
C TYR A 134 7.55 15.96 -21.18
N ALA A 135 7.43 14.90 -21.97
CA ALA A 135 6.60 13.76 -21.63
C ALA A 135 7.30 12.92 -20.56
N ARG A 136 6.58 12.63 -19.47
CA ARG A 136 7.04 11.65 -18.48
C ARG A 136 6.42 10.30 -18.78
N TYR A 137 7.28 9.29 -18.89
CA TYR A 137 6.87 7.91 -18.99
C TYR A 137 7.21 7.17 -17.69
N ILE A 138 6.31 6.29 -17.26
CA ILE A 138 6.53 5.39 -16.12
C ILE A 138 6.60 3.97 -16.64
N THR A 139 7.63 3.25 -16.22
CA THR A 139 7.72 1.81 -16.49
C THR A 139 6.88 1.04 -15.47
N PHE A 140 6.21 -0.02 -15.92
CA PHE A 140 5.52 -0.93 -15.01
C PHE A 140 6.49 -1.52 -13.97
N ALA A 141 7.76 -1.69 -14.34
CA ALA A 141 8.81 -2.16 -13.45
C ALA A 141 9.05 -1.21 -12.27
N ASP A 142 9.09 0.11 -12.49
CA ASP A 142 9.24 1.10 -11.42
C ASP A 142 8.06 1.06 -10.45
N ALA A 143 6.84 1.01 -10.98
CA ALA A 143 5.64 0.91 -10.15
C ALA A 143 5.62 -0.41 -9.34
N CYS A 144 6.01 -1.51 -9.96
CA CYS A 144 6.08 -2.82 -9.31
C CYS A 144 7.16 -2.86 -8.20
N LEU A 145 8.32 -2.24 -8.42
CA LEU A 145 9.39 -2.16 -7.42
C LEU A 145 8.92 -1.35 -6.22
N VAL A 146 8.32 -0.18 -6.44
CA VAL A 146 7.77 0.67 -5.37
C VAL A 146 6.72 -0.11 -4.56
N ALA A 147 5.82 -0.83 -5.23
CA ALA A 147 4.82 -1.66 -4.56
C ALA A 147 5.46 -2.80 -3.73
N LEU A 148 6.44 -3.50 -4.28
CA LEU A 148 7.16 -4.59 -3.59
C LEU A 148 7.85 -4.08 -2.33
N VAL A 149 8.56 -2.95 -2.43
CA VAL A 149 9.24 -2.32 -1.29
C VAL A 149 8.22 -1.89 -0.23
N CYS A 150 7.08 -1.30 -0.64
CA CYS A 150 6.02 -0.91 0.29
C CYS A 150 5.47 -2.12 1.08
N ILE A 151 5.19 -3.22 0.40
CA ILE A 151 4.72 -4.46 1.04
C ILE A 151 5.76 -5.00 2.02
N LEU A 152 7.04 -5.01 1.64
CA LEU A 152 8.13 -5.46 2.51
C LEU A 152 8.22 -4.62 3.79
N ILE A 153 8.14 -3.29 3.68
CA ILE A 153 8.19 -2.39 4.84
C ILE A 153 7.01 -2.61 5.77
N VAL A 154 5.80 -2.80 5.23
CA VAL A 154 4.61 -3.09 6.04
C VAL A 154 4.76 -4.40 6.81
N PHE A 155 5.27 -5.46 6.17
CA PHE A 155 5.58 -6.71 6.86
C PHE A 155 6.64 -6.56 7.96
N LEU A 156 7.68 -5.77 7.70
CA LEU A 156 8.74 -5.50 8.67
C LEU A 156 8.20 -4.74 9.89
N MET A 157 7.31 -3.77 9.66
CA MET A 157 6.63 -3.02 10.73
C MET A 157 5.75 -3.94 11.58
N LEU A 158 4.96 -4.84 10.98
CA LEU A 158 4.16 -5.82 11.71
C LEU A 158 5.03 -6.83 12.49
N ALA A 159 6.14 -7.28 11.89
CA ALA A 159 7.08 -8.18 12.55
C ALA A 159 7.76 -7.50 13.76
N LEU A 160 8.08 -6.22 13.66
CA LEU A 160 8.65 -5.43 14.76
C LEU A 160 7.65 -5.31 15.91
N LEU A 161 6.38 -5.02 15.63
CA LEU A 161 5.30 -5.01 16.65
C LEU A 161 5.21 -6.36 17.38
N TRP A 162 5.23 -7.48 16.65
CA TRP A 162 5.20 -8.80 17.25
C TRP A 162 6.47 -9.11 18.05
N GLY A 163 7.63 -8.68 17.54
CA GLY A 163 8.91 -8.77 18.21
C GLY A 163 8.91 -8.04 19.55
N VAL A 164 8.39 -6.81 19.60
CA VAL A 164 8.28 -6.02 20.83
C VAL A 164 7.39 -6.72 21.86
N VAL A 165 6.20 -7.20 21.46
CA VAL A 165 5.30 -7.94 22.36
C VAL A 165 5.95 -9.24 22.86
N SER A 166 6.70 -9.94 22.01
CA SER A 166 7.46 -11.14 22.40
C SER A 166 8.61 -10.81 23.36
N LEU A 167 9.30 -9.67 23.18
CA LEU A 167 10.36 -9.21 24.08
C LEU A 167 9.80 -8.87 25.46
N PHE A 168 8.65 -8.18 25.52
CA PHE A 168 7.94 -7.93 26.77
C PHE A 168 7.53 -9.23 27.48
N LYS A 169 7.08 -10.25 26.74
CA LYS A 169 6.80 -11.58 27.31
C LYS A 169 8.07 -12.27 27.86
N TYR A 170 9.25 -11.94 27.33
CA TYR A 170 10.53 -12.50 27.78
C TYR A 170 11.11 -11.74 28.99
N LEU A 171 10.84 -10.44 29.11
CA LEU A 171 11.22 -9.63 30.28
C LEU A 171 10.26 -9.80 31.47
N ALA A 172 9.03 -10.25 31.24
CA ALA A 172 8.16 -10.71 32.32
C ALA A 172 8.76 -11.98 32.96
N PRO A 173 8.95 -12.02 34.29
CA PRO A 173 9.53 -13.18 34.96
C PRO A 173 8.68 -14.41 34.68
N LYS A 174 9.32 -15.48 34.21
CA LYS A 174 8.67 -16.79 34.07
C LYS A 174 8.29 -17.28 35.46
N THR A 175 7.01 -17.17 35.83
CA THR A 175 6.42 -18.24 36.61
C THR A 175 6.41 -19.47 35.72
N SER A 176 7.19 -20.46 36.13
CA SER A 176 7.34 -21.76 35.48
C SER A 176 5.97 -22.28 35.03
N ASN A 177 5.75 -22.31 33.73
CA ASN A 177 4.79 -23.23 33.14
C ASN A 177 5.62 -24.21 32.32
N GLU A 178 5.87 -25.31 33.01
CA GLU A 178 6.30 -26.59 32.50
C GLU A 178 5.64 -26.90 31.15
N LYS A 179 6.49 -27.21 30.16
CA LYS A 179 6.06 -27.81 28.91
C LYS A 179 5.51 -29.19 29.24
N VAL A 180 4.32 -29.54 28.75
CA VAL A 180 4.04 -30.93 28.43
C VAL A 180 3.52 -30.99 26.99
N ASN A 181 4.44 -31.37 26.11
CA ASN A 181 4.10 -31.99 24.84
C ASN A 181 3.47 -33.35 25.13
N THR A 182 2.42 -33.67 24.39
CA THR A 182 1.85 -35.00 24.26
C THR A 182 2.90 -36.06 23.92
N LYS A 183 3.06 -37.10 24.75
CA LYS A 183 2.87 -38.54 24.43
C LYS A 183 3.47 -39.46 25.52
N GLU A 184 2.63 -40.40 25.98
CA GLU A 184 2.92 -41.77 26.48
C GLU A 184 4.07 -41.98 27.49
N ASN A 185 3.74 -42.17 28.76
CA ASN A 185 3.82 -43.50 29.38
C ASN A 185 2.98 -43.56 30.68
N ASN A 186 2.46 -44.75 30.96
CA ASN A 186 1.87 -45.09 32.24
C ASN A 186 2.96 -45.03 33.32
N THR A 187 2.69 -44.45 34.49
CA THR A 187 2.72 -45.12 35.81
C THR A 187 2.19 -44.16 36.88
N ILE A 188 1.14 -44.60 37.56
CA ILE A 188 0.49 -44.05 38.77
C ILE A 188 1.51 -43.94 39.92
N ILE A 189 1.56 -42.83 40.70
CA ILE A 189 1.43 -42.79 42.21
C ILE A 189 1.12 -41.35 42.73
N ASN A 190 -0.15 -41.12 43.06
CA ASN A 190 -0.77 -40.37 44.18
C ASN A 190 -0.01 -39.27 44.98
N THR A 191 -0.51 -38.03 44.91
CA THR A 191 -1.03 -37.27 46.07
C THR A 191 -1.89 -36.07 45.61
N PRO A 192 -3.23 -36.11 45.75
CA PRO A 192 -4.10 -35.01 45.34
C PRO A 192 -4.22 -33.94 46.45
N LYS A 193 -3.97 -32.68 46.09
CA LYS A 193 -4.31 -31.49 46.89
C LYS A 193 -5.84 -31.40 46.99
N LYS A 194 -6.42 -31.99 48.04
CA LYS A 194 -7.87 -32.05 48.27
C LYS A 194 -8.39 -30.64 48.60
N VAL A 195 -9.31 -30.16 47.77
CA VAL A 195 -10.17 -29.02 48.09
C VAL A 195 -11.06 -29.47 49.26
N PHE A 196 -11.03 -28.75 50.39
CA PHE A 196 -11.92 -29.04 51.53
C PHE A 196 -13.36 -29.10 51.03
N THR A 197 -14.03 -30.21 51.33
CA THR A 197 -15.43 -30.48 50.94
C THR A 197 -16.24 -30.78 52.20
N MET A 198 -17.57 -30.58 52.15
CA MET A 198 -18.47 -30.64 53.31
C MET A 198 -18.35 -31.93 54.17
N ALA A 199 -17.81 -33.02 53.62
CA ALA A 199 -17.55 -34.27 54.34
C ALA A 199 -16.35 -34.22 55.32
N ASP A 200 -15.51 -33.18 55.25
CA ASP A 200 -14.34 -32.99 56.14
C ASP A 200 -14.69 -32.23 57.43
N ILE A 201 -15.95 -31.81 57.61
CA ILE A 201 -16.48 -31.21 58.83
C ILE A 201 -17.28 -32.29 59.56
N THR A 202 -16.61 -33.04 60.43
CA THR A 202 -17.20 -34.22 61.11
C THR A 202 -17.87 -33.88 62.45
N ASP A 203 -17.83 -32.62 62.88
CA ASP A 203 -18.31 -32.17 64.19
C ASP A 203 -19.16 -30.89 64.02
N ASP A 204 -20.34 -30.88 64.64
CA ASP A 204 -21.29 -29.76 64.57
C ASP A 204 -20.69 -28.49 65.20
N ASP A 205 -19.88 -28.63 66.25
CA ASP A 205 -19.25 -27.48 66.90
C ASP A 205 -18.19 -26.83 66.01
N MET A 206 -17.47 -27.63 65.22
CA MET A 206 -16.48 -27.15 64.26
C MET A 206 -17.14 -26.44 63.07
N MET A 207 -18.32 -26.91 62.64
CA MET A 207 -19.12 -26.24 61.60
C MET A 207 -19.58 -24.86 62.07
N VAL A 208 -20.14 -24.78 63.27
CA VAL A 208 -20.63 -23.53 63.86
C VAL A 208 -19.48 -22.56 64.08
N ALA A 209 -18.35 -23.02 64.64
CA ALA A 209 -17.17 -22.18 64.83
C ALA A 209 -16.62 -21.62 63.51
N THR A 210 -16.57 -22.46 62.46
CA THR A 210 -16.10 -22.03 61.14
C THR A 210 -17.05 -21.00 60.53
N LEU A 211 -18.37 -21.21 60.63
CA LEU A 211 -19.37 -20.27 60.13
C LEU A 211 -19.28 -18.92 60.86
N VAL A 212 -19.26 -18.93 62.19
CA VAL A 212 -19.15 -17.72 63.01
C VAL A 212 -17.86 -16.95 62.69
N ALA A 213 -16.73 -17.65 62.56
CA ALA A 213 -15.46 -17.04 62.20
C ALA A 213 -15.51 -16.38 60.81
N THR A 214 -16.11 -17.05 59.81
CA THR A 214 -16.26 -16.46 58.46
C THR A 214 -17.17 -15.24 58.45
N ILE A 215 -18.23 -15.24 59.26
CA ILE A 215 -19.16 -14.11 59.37
C ILE A 215 -18.46 -12.94 60.06
N ALA A 216 -17.77 -13.17 61.18
CA ALA A 216 -17.03 -12.13 61.90
C ALA A 216 -15.97 -11.48 61.01
N TYR A 217 -15.18 -12.30 60.32
CA TYR A 217 -14.12 -11.81 59.43
C TYR A 217 -14.67 -11.09 58.20
N ARG A 218 -15.78 -11.57 57.62
CA ARG A 218 -16.48 -10.88 56.53
C ARG A 218 -17.08 -9.55 56.99
N ASN A 219 -17.57 -9.48 58.23
CA ASN A 219 -18.13 -8.25 58.78
C ASN A 219 -17.06 -7.20 59.04
N GLU A 220 -15.83 -7.61 59.38
CA GLU A 220 -14.69 -6.71 59.60
C GLU A 220 -14.05 -6.24 58.28
N THR A 221 -13.95 -7.13 57.28
CA THR A 221 -13.22 -6.84 56.03
C THR A 221 -14.13 -6.43 54.87
N HIS A 222 -15.44 -6.67 54.97
CA HIS A 222 -16.44 -6.47 53.92
C HIS A 222 -16.14 -7.17 52.57
N GLU A 223 -15.19 -8.12 52.55
CA GLU A 223 -14.80 -8.87 51.36
C GLU A 223 -15.37 -10.30 51.34
N ASN A 224 -15.34 -10.94 50.17
CA ASN A 224 -15.88 -12.29 50.00
C ASN A 224 -14.86 -13.34 50.42
N VAL A 225 -15.01 -13.89 51.62
CA VAL A 225 -14.08 -14.87 52.19
C VAL A 225 -14.44 -16.32 51.89
N ARG A 226 -13.40 -17.13 51.62
CA ARG A 226 -13.49 -18.58 51.44
C ARG A 226 -12.53 -19.28 52.40
N VAL A 227 -13.03 -20.28 53.12
CA VAL A 227 -12.21 -21.10 54.03
C VAL A 227 -11.31 -22.04 53.22
N VAL A 228 -10.00 -22.02 53.51
CA VAL A 228 -8.99 -22.85 52.83
C VAL A 228 -8.60 -24.07 53.66
N SER A 229 -8.58 -23.95 54.99
CA SER A 229 -8.32 -25.06 55.91
C SER A 229 -8.78 -24.71 57.33
N VAL A 230 -9.25 -25.71 58.07
CA VAL A 230 -9.53 -25.60 59.51
C VAL A 230 -8.59 -26.55 60.25
N LYS A 231 -7.96 -26.06 61.32
CA LYS A 231 -7.09 -26.86 62.19
C LYS A 231 -7.59 -26.74 63.62
N GLN A 232 -7.92 -27.87 64.24
CA GLN A 232 -8.21 -27.92 65.67
C GLN A 232 -6.92 -27.69 66.45
N ILE A 233 -6.95 -26.74 67.38
CA ILE A 233 -5.89 -26.54 68.37
C ILE A 233 -6.47 -27.07 69.69
N GLY A 234 -5.83 -28.11 70.21
CA GLY A 234 -6.07 -28.67 71.54
C GLY A 234 -4.75 -28.72 72.29
#